data_AF-A0AAW2GSJ6-F1
#
_entry.id   AF-A0AAW2GSJ6-F1
#
_cell.length_a   1.000
_cell.length_b   1.000
_cell.length_c   1.000
_cell.angle_alpha   90.00
_cell.angle_beta   90.00
_cell.angle_gamma   90.00
#
_symmetry.space_group_name_H-M   'P 1'
#
loop_
_entity.id
_entity.type
_entity.pdbx_description
1 polymer ?
#
loop_
_entity_poly.entity_id
_entity_poly.type
_entity_poly.pdbx_seq_one_letter_code
_entity_poly.pdbx_strand_id
1 'polypeptide(L)'
;MESYIQVHDLMKMLKTEQVVKVIKVESPNAIYIQFKKGMDEHKELIDYFGKRMERIKDENILFPDEIKKGKTIAIKEKGRWQRGRVEEEIDFNQIRIDLKDSAQEVLRSKLNCYKLEERFRETPWQIIKCKLTQIEPKTSWGWGERENKMIKYLLEGQQGKIKIEKVINYEEVAVIFTKISRGYEEKEDIGTQLIKKGYAKRKLANKF
;
A
#
# COMPACT_ATOMS: atom_id res chain seq x y z
N MET A 1 1.19 -21.28 12.32
CA MET A 1 0.53 -20.01 11.98
C MET A 1 1.59 -18.92 11.98
N GLU A 2 2.42 -18.86 10.94
CA GLU A 2 3.39 -17.77 10.72
C GLU A 2 3.54 -17.57 9.21
N SER A 3 2.86 -16.57 8.64
CA SER A 3 3.24 -16.03 7.32
C SER A 3 2.53 -14.71 6.94
N TYR A 4 2.17 -13.87 7.92
CA TYR A 4 2.04 -12.44 7.59
C TYR A 4 3.43 -11.90 7.30
N ILE A 5 3.60 -11.08 6.26
CA ILE A 5 4.89 -10.44 5.99
C ILE A 5 5.20 -9.50 7.15
N GLN A 6 6.04 -9.97 8.04
CA GLN A 6 6.58 -9.18 9.12
C GLN A 6 7.70 -8.30 8.58
N VAL A 7 8.07 -7.29 9.37
CA VAL A 7 9.22 -6.42 9.10
C VAL A 7 10.49 -7.21 8.76
N HIS A 8 10.73 -8.29 9.52
CA HIS A 8 11.88 -9.16 9.32
C HIS A 8 11.84 -9.85 7.95
N ASP A 9 10.66 -10.10 7.39
CA ASP A 9 10.50 -10.69 6.07
C ASP A 9 10.88 -9.71 4.96
N LEU A 10 10.56 -8.41 5.11
CA LEU A 10 11.02 -7.39 4.15
C LEU A 10 12.55 -7.33 4.10
N MET A 11 13.22 -7.46 5.25
CA MET A 11 14.69 -7.50 5.32
C MET A 11 15.24 -8.77 4.66
N LYS A 12 14.60 -9.93 4.82
CA LYS A 12 14.97 -11.17 4.12
C LYS A 12 14.75 -11.10 2.61
N MET A 13 13.77 -10.30 2.16
CA MET A 13 13.47 -10.10 0.74
C MET A 13 14.43 -9.11 0.05
N LEU A 14 15.31 -8.44 0.79
CA LEU A 14 16.27 -7.50 0.21
C LEU A 14 17.10 -8.15 -0.91
N LYS A 15 17.23 -7.42 -2.01
CA LYS A 15 17.98 -7.80 -3.21
C LYS A 15 17.53 -9.10 -3.90
N THR A 16 16.43 -9.72 -3.45
CA THR A 16 15.78 -10.84 -4.14
C THR A 16 14.61 -10.36 -5.00
N GLU A 17 14.27 -11.12 -6.03
CA GLU A 17 13.08 -10.83 -6.83
C GLU A 17 11.81 -11.33 -6.12
N GLN A 18 10.81 -10.47 -6.02
CA GLN A 18 9.53 -10.73 -5.40
C GLN A 18 8.41 -10.54 -6.42
N VAL A 19 7.45 -11.47 -6.45
CA VAL A 19 6.25 -11.35 -7.26
C VAL A 19 5.20 -10.56 -6.49
N VAL A 20 4.67 -9.51 -7.12
CA VAL A 20 3.72 -8.60 -6.51
C VAL A 20 2.55 -8.31 -7.45
N LYS A 21 1.42 -7.90 -6.87
CA LYS A 21 0.33 -7.24 -7.58
C LYS A 21 0.36 -5.76 -7.23
N VAL A 22 0.23 -4.90 -8.22
CA VAL A 22 0.08 -3.46 -8.02
C VAL A 22 -1.39 -3.15 -7.78
N ILE A 23 -1.70 -2.60 -6.61
CA ILE A 23 -3.07 -2.29 -6.20
C ILE A 23 -3.47 -0.88 -6.64
N LYS A 24 -2.60 0.11 -6.36
CA LYS A 24 -2.85 1.53 -6.67
C LYS A 24 -1.56 2.23 -7.07
N VAL A 25 -1.67 3.22 -7.94
CA VAL A 25 -0.55 4.06 -8.37
C VAL A 25 -0.94 5.52 -8.32
N GLU A 26 -0.18 6.30 -7.54
CA GLU A 26 -0.33 7.75 -7.46
C GLU A 26 0.80 8.47 -8.20
N SER A 27 2.03 7.99 -8.04
CA SER A 27 3.22 8.50 -8.71
C SER A 27 4.34 7.45 -8.69
N PRO A 28 5.47 7.67 -9.37
CA PRO A 28 6.65 6.82 -9.21
C PRO A 28 7.21 6.72 -7.79
N ASN A 29 6.84 7.65 -6.90
CA ASN A 29 7.21 7.62 -5.48
C ASN A 29 6.13 7.04 -4.56
N ALA A 30 4.96 6.69 -5.10
CA ALA A 30 3.81 6.21 -4.36
C ALA A 30 3.06 5.17 -5.20
N ILE A 31 3.59 3.95 -5.16
CA ILE A 31 3.00 2.76 -5.77
C ILE A 31 2.63 1.81 -4.62
N TYR A 32 1.42 1.28 -4.61
CA TYR A 32 0.93 0.42 -3.54
C TYR A 32 0.85 -1.01 -4.06
N ILE A 33 1.58 -1.91 -3.41
CA ILE A 33 1.76 -3.30 -3.85
C ILE A 33 1.33 -4.28 -2.79
N GLN A 34 0.88 -5.45 -3.23
CA GLN A 34 0.67 -6.62 -2.39
C GLN A 34 1.57 -7.75 -2.87
N PHE A 35 2.32 -8.37 -1.96
CA PHE A 35 3.15 -9.52 -2.28
C PHE A 35 2.31 -10.76 -2.54
N LYS A 36 2.65 -11.52 -3.57
CA LYS A 36 1.91 -12.74 -3.95
C LYS A 36 1.94 -13.81 -2.85
N LYS A 37 3.07 -13.93 -2.13
CA LYS A 37 3.27 -14.94 -1.07
C LYS A 37 2.27 -14.83 0.09
N GLY A 38 1.65 -13.65 0.31
CA GLY A 38 0.70 -13.42 1.42
C GLY A 38 -0.74 -13.17 0.97
N MET A 39 -1.09 -13.44 -0.29
CA MET A 39 -2.42 -13.10 -0.83
C MET A 39 -3.53 -13.97 -0.27
N ASP A 40 -3.28 -15.27 -0.12
CA ASP A 40 -4.27 -16.21 0.37
C ASP A 40 -4.51 -16.00 1.87
N GLU A 41 -3.44 -15.80 2.65
CA GLU A 41 -3.54 -15.45 4.07
C GLU A 41 -4.24 -14.10 4.28
N HIS A 42 -3.98 -13.11 3.43
CA HIS A 42 -4.72 -11.85 3.47
C HIS A 42 -6.22 -12.08 3.23
N LYS A 43 -6.58 -12.94 2.29
CA LYS A 43 -7.99 -13.25 2.00
C LYS A 43 -8.66 -13.91 3.20
N GLU A 44 -8.00 -14.87 3.84
CA GLU A 44 -8.47 -15.53 5.06
C GLU A 44 -8.60 -14.54 6.22
N LEU A 45 -7.61 -13.67 6.42
CA LEU A 45 -7.64 -12.60 7.42
C LEU A 45 -8.87 -11.71 7.24
N ILE A 46 -9.13 -11.22 6.02
CA ILE A 46 -10.25 -10.31 5.76
C ILE A 46 -11.61 -11.00 5.96
N ASP A 47 -11.75 -12.26 5.55
CA ASP A 47 -12.98 -13.03 5.78
C ASP A 47 -13.23 -13.25 7.28
N TYR A 48 -12.21 -13.71 8.01
CA TYR A 48 -12.29 -13.91 9.45
C TYR A 48 -12.56 -12.60 10.20
N PHE A 49 -11.84 -11.54 9.84
CA PHE A 49 -12.01 -10.19 10.37
C PHE A 49 -13.43 -9.68 10.15
N GLY A 50 -13.96 -9.79 8.93
CA GLY A 50 -15.31 -9.33 8.61
C GLY A 50 -16.38 -10.05 9.41
N LYS A 51 -16.29 -11.38 9.52
CA LYS A 51 -17.19 -12.19 10.35
C LYS A 51 -17.10 -11.81 11.83
N ARG A 52 -15.89 -11.56 12.33
CA ARG A 52 -15.66 -11.18 13.73
C ARG A 52 -16.23 -9.80 14.02
N MET A 53 -15.95 -8.80 13.18
CA MET A 53 -16.46 -7.44 13.35
C MET A 53 -17.98 -7.38 13.29
N GLU A 54 -18.62 -8.15 12.41
CA GLU A 54 -20.09 -8.16 12.32
C GLU A 54 -20.73 -8.65 13.62
N ARG A 55 -20.10 -9.59 14.33
CA ARG A 55 -20.60 -10.16 15.59
C ARG A 55 -20.45 -9.22 16.79
N ILE A 56 -19.44 -8.34 16.77
CA ILE A 56 -19.05 -7.53 17.95
C ILE A 56 -19.23 -6.03 17.75
N LYS A 57 -19.79 -5.60 16.61
CA LYS A 57 -19.87 -4.18 16.24
C LYS A 57 -20.54 -3.32 17.30
N ASP A 58 -21.62 -3.82 17.92
CA ASP A 58 -22.42 -3.06 18.88
C ASP A 58 -21.70 -2.88 20.22
N GLU A 59 -20.75 -3.77 20.55
CA GLU A 59 -19.94 -3.72 21.78
C GLU A 59 -18.61 -2.97 21.59
N ASN A 60 -18.20 -2.71 20.35
CA ASN A 60 -16.88 -2.18 20.01
C ASN A 60 -16.91 -0.81 19.31
N ILE A 61 -17.99 -0.06 19.42
CA ILE A 61 -18.02 1.34 18.96
C ILE A 61 -17.00 2.14 19.77
N LEU A 62 -16.18 2.95 19.10
CA LEU A 62 -15.26 3.87 19.78
C LEU A 62 -15.97 5.17 20.14
N PHE A 63 -15.70 5.70 21.33
CA PHE A 63 -16.12 7.05 21.65
C PHE A 63 -15.34 8.07 20.83
N PRO A 64 -15.95 9.19 20.41
CA PRO A 64 -15.28 10.22 19.60
C PRO A 64 -13.94 10.70 20.17
N ASP A 65 -13.82 10.84 21.49
CA ASP A 65 -12.60 11.31 22.17
C ASP A 65 -11.45 10.28 22.16
N GLU A 66 -11.79 9.02 21.92
CA GLU A 66 -10.80 7.95 21.78
C GLU A 66 -10.15 7.94 20.39
N ILE A 67 -10.71 8.66 19.42
CA ILE A 67 -10.30 8.63 18.01
C ILE A 67 -9.35 9.78 17.77
N LYS A 68 -8.06 9.46 17.63
CA LYS A 68 -6.98 10.43 17.42
C LYS A 68 -6.10 9.99 16.26
N LYS A 69 -5.38 10.94 15.67
CA LYS A 69 -4.36 10.66 14.65
C LYS A 69 -3.42 9.52 15.09
N GLY A 70 -3.14 8.61 14.16
CA GLY A 70 -2.32 7.41 14.38
C GLY A 70 -3.09 6.22 14.94
N LYS A 71 -4.32 6.39 15.44
CA LYS A 71 -5.10 5.27 15.97
C LYS A 71 -5.51 4.31 14.85
N THR A 72 -5.26 3.03 15.07
CA THR A 72 -5.77 1.96 14.21
C THR A 72 -7.21 1.61 14.61
N ILE A 73 -8.10 1.57 13.63
CA ILE A 73 -9.54 1.35 13.80
C ILE A 73 -10.09 0.38 12.75
N ALA A 74 -11.29 -0.11 12.99
CA ALA A 74 -12.11 -0.78 12.00
C ALA A 74 -13.24 0.14 11.54
N ILE A 75 -13.60 0.07 10.25
CA ILE A 75 -14.80 0.71 9.71
C ILE A 75 -15.55 -0.24 8.77
N LYS A 76 -16.85 -0.01 8.59
CA LYS A 76 -17.64 -0.69 7.57
C LYS A 76 -17.81 0.23 6.36
N GLU A 77 -17.05 -0.04 5.31
CA GLU A 77 -17.00 0.76 4.09
C GLU A 77 -17.60 -0.02 2.92
N LYS A 78 -18.64 0.54 2.28
CA LYS A 78 -19.37 -0.11 1.16
C LYS A 78 -19.77 -1.56 1.48
N GLY A 79 -20.25 -1.78 2.70
CA GLY A 79 -20.69 -3.09 3.18
C GLY A 79 -19.57 -4.06 3.58
N ARG A 80 -18.30 -3.66 3.51
CA ARG A 80 -17.16 -4.50 3.90
C ARG A 80 -16.41 -3.89 5.08
N TRP A 81 -16.09 -4.73 6.06
CA TRP A 81 -15.22 -4.33 7.15
C TRP A 81 -13.79 -4.16 6.64
N GLN A 82 -13.16 -3.05 7.01
CA GLN A 82 -11.79 -2.73 6.66
C GLN A 82 -11.03 -2.21 7.88
N ARG A 83 -9.73 -2.54 7.95
CA ARG A 83 -8.80 -1.95 8.90
C ARG A 83 -8.25 -0.64 8.32
N GLY A 84 -8.09 0.35 9.16
CA GLY A 84 -7.50 1.62 8.76
C GLY A 84 -6.78 2.33 9.89
N ARG A 85 -6.04 3.38 9.53
CA ARG A 85 -5.38 4.28 10.47
C ARG A 85 -5.95 5.69 10.29
N VAL A 86 -6.24 6.35 11.40
CA VAL A 86 -6.65 7.75 11.39
C VAL A 86 -5.45 8.61 11.00
N GLU A 87 -5.53 9.29 9.86
CA GLU A 87 -4.46 10.17 9.37
C GLU A 87 -4.63 11.60 9.87
N GLU A 88 -5.88 12.04 9.96
CA GLU A 88 -6.22 13.42 10.29
C GLU A 88 -7.63 13.51 10.88
N GLU A 89 -7.79 14.44 11.81
CA GLU A 89 -9.08 14.86 12.32
C GLU A 89 -9.49 16.11 11.54
N ILE A 90 -10.58 16.03 10.79
CA ILE A 90 -11.02 17.13 9.92
C ILE A 90 -11.85 18.13 10.71
N ASP A 91 -12.75 17.60 11.55
CA ASP A 91 -13.56 18.38 12.48
C ASP A 91 -13.99 17.52 13.69
N PHE A 92 -14.93 18.03 14.49
CA PHE A 92 -15.42 17.36 15.70
C PHE A 92 -15.97 15.94 15.45
N ASN A 93 -16.51 15.65 14.27
CA ASN A 93 -17.14 14.38 13.93
C ASN A 93 -16.54 13.71 12.69
N GLN A 94 -15.78 14.39 11.83
CA GLN A 94 -15.19 13.80 10.63
C GLN A 94 -13.69 13.57 10.77
N ILE A 95 -13.25 12.41 10.28
CA ILE A 95 -11.85 12.02 10.24
C ILE A 95 -11.46 11.49 8.86
N ARG A 96 -10.19 11.67 8.49
CA ARG A 96 -9.55 11.02 7.35
C ARG A 96 -8.89 9.73 7.80
N ILE A 97 -9.18 8.65 7.10
CA ILE A 97 -8.72 7.30 7.40
C ILE A 97 -8.00 6.74 6.18
N ASP A 98 -6.77 6.26 6.36
CA ASP A 98 -6.04 5.45 5.38
C ASP A 98 -6.39 3.97 5.59
N LEU A 99 -7.09 3.37 4.62
CA LEU A 99 -7.46 1.96 4.60
C LEU A 99 -6.27 1.14 4.09
N LYS A 100 -5.42 0.76 5.04
CA LYS A 100 -4.09 0.18 4.80
C LYS A 100 -4.09 -1.12 4.01
N ASP A 101 -5.19 -1.87 4.00
CA ASP A 101 -5.31 -3.12 3.25
C ASP A 101 -6.01 -2.97 1.88
N SER A 102 -6.43 -1.76 1.51
CA SER A 102 -7.03 -1.45 0.20
C SER A 102 -6.39 -0.26 -0.53
N ALA A 103 -5.41 0.41 0.08
CA ALA A 103 -4.73 1.62 -0.45
C ALA A 103 -5.71 2.77 -0.74
N GLN A 104 -6.81 2.84 0.00
CA GLN A 104 -7.86 3.82 -0.18
C GLN A 104 -7.92 4.77 1.01
N GLU A 105 -8.03 6.07 0.76
CA GLU A 105 -8.36 7.04 1.79
C GLU A 105 -9.87 7.30 1.81
N VAL A 106 -10.45 7.45 2.99
CA VAL A 106 -11.87 7.79 3.16
C VAL A 106 -12.07 8.85 4.24
N LEU A 107 -13.12 9.66 4.07
CA LEU A 107 -13.62 10.57 5.10
C LEU A 107 -14.84 9.96 5.76
N ARG A 108 -14.80 9.70 7.07
CA ARG A 108 -15.93 9.08 7.78
C ARG A 108 -16.21 9.76 9.10
N SER A 109 -17.46 9.61 9.55
CA SER A 109 -17.83 10.04 10.89
C SER A 109 -17.16 9.16 11.94
N LYS A 110 -16.72 9.78 13.04
CA LYS A 110 -16.21 9.13 14.25
C LYS A 110 -17.18 8.09 14.80
N LEU A 111 -18.49 8.32 14.66
CA LEU A 111 -19.55 7.40 15.09
C LEU A 111 -19.54 6.06 14.33
N ASN A 112 -18.87 6.00 13.17
CA ASN A 112 -18.73 4.79 12.36
C ASN A 112 -17.35 4.13 12.53
N CYS A 113 -16.64 4.43 13.62
CA CYS A 113 -15.34 3.87 13.94
C CYS A 113 -15.45 2.87 15.08
N TYR A 114 -14.79 1.73 14.90
CA TYR A 114 -14.87 0.61 15.81
C TYR A 114 -13.47 0.23 16.30
N LYS A 115 -13.42 -0.24 17.54
CA LYS A 115 -12.21 -0.73 18.18
C LYS A 115 -11.74 -1.97 17.44
N LEU A 116 -10.48 -1.95 17.04
CA LEU A 116 -9.83 -3.11 16.48
C LEU A 116 -9.25 -3.98 17.61
N GLU A 117 -9.61 -5.26 17.65
CA GLU A 117 -9.01 -6.21 18.58
C GLU A 117 -7.49 -6.31 18.34
N GLU A 118 -6.75 -6.58 19.42
CA GLU A 118 -5.29 -6.59 19.42
C GLU A 118 -4.70 -7.49 18.34
N ARG A 119 -5.19 -8.73 18.21
CA ARG A 119 -4.76 -9.66 17.14
C ARG A 119 -4.86 -9.09 15.71
N PHE A 120 -5.89 -8.30 15.41
CA PHE A 120 -6.03 -7.68 14.08
C PHE A 120 -5.19 -6.40 13.97
N ARG A 121 -4.89 -5.75 15.09
CA ARG A 121 -4.04 -4.55 15.15
C ARG A 121 -2.56 -4.89 14.99
N GLU A 122 -2.14 -6.02 15.55
CA GLU A 122 -0.77 -6.55 15.48
C GLU A 122 -0.48 -7.24 14.15
N THR A 123 -1.51 -7.68 13.44
CA THR A 123 -1.35 -8.24 12.11
C THR A 123 -0.82 -7.17 11.14
N PRO A 124 0.32 -7.40 10.46
CA PRO A 124 0.89 -6.44 9.51
C PRO A 124 -0.09 -5.98 8.42
N TRP A 125 0.16 -4.79 7.88
CA TRP A 125 -0.55 -4.31 6.69
C TRP A 125 -0.20 -5.16 5.47
N GLN A 126 -1.21 -5.49 4.67
CA GLN A 126 -1.02 -6.39 3.53
C GLN A 126 -0.64 -5.64 2.25
N ILE A 127 -0.80 -4.31 2.25
CA ILE A 127 -0.34 -3.44 1.17
C ILE A 127 0.82 -2.59 1.66
N ILE A 128 1.90 -2.58 0.87
CA ILE A 128 3.12 -1.83 1.13
C ILE A 128 3.25 -0.73 0.08
N LYS A 129 3.61 0.47 0.53
CA LYS A 129 3.98 1.56 -0.36
C LYS A 129 5.38 1.33 -0.89
N CYS A 130 5.63 1.64 -2.16
CA CYS A 130 6.94 1.60 -2.72
C CYS A 130 7.22 2.76 -3.66
N LYS A 131 8.52 3.03 -3.86
CA LYS A 131 9.03 4.01 -4.79
C LYS A 131 10.09 3.45 -5.70
N LEU A 132 10.08 3.92 -6.95
CA LEU A 132 11.10 3.56 -7.93
C LEU A 132 12.40 4.30 -7.63
N THR A 133 13.50 3.56 -7.55
CA THR A 133 14.83 4.10 -7.23
C THR A 133 15.62 4.55 -8.44
N GLN A 134 15.38 3.92 -9.59
CA GLN A 134 16.18 4.07 -10.80
C GLN A 134 15.83 5.28 -11.66
N ILE A 135 14.79 6.02 -11.29
CA ILE A 135 14.29 7.16 -12.06
C ILE A 135 14.06 8.38 -11.19
N GLU A 136 14.09 9.54 -11.83
CA GLU A 136 13.75 10.82 -11.22
C GLU A 136 12.92 11.69 -12.19
N PRO A 137 12.19 12.69 -11.66
CA PRO A 137 11.44 13.61 -12.49
C PRO A 137 12.36 14.40 -13.42
N LYS A 138 11.83 14.82 -14.57
CA LYS A 138 12.58 15.65 -15.53
C LYS A 138 12.82 17.07 -15.03
N THR A 139 11.93 17.56 -14.16
CA THR A 139 11.90 18.93 -13.63
C THR A 139 12.11 18.91 -12.12
N SER A 140 12.56 20.02 -11.54
CA SER A 140 12.70 20.19 -10.08
C SER A 140 11.36 20.20 -9.34
N TRP A 141 10.25 20.46 -10.04
CA TRP A 141 8.90 20.51 -9.46
C TRP A 141 8.32 19.14 -9.10
N GLY A 142 9.02 18.05 -9.43
CA GLY A 142 8.56 16.69 -9.14
C GLY A 142 7.82 16.03 -10.31
N TRP A 143 7.09 14.96 -10.01
CA TRP A 143 6.37 14.17 -11.02
C TRP A 143 5.11 14.90 -11.49
N GLY A 144 5.05 15.20 -12.79
CA GLY A 144 3.89 15.82 -13.42
C GLY A 144 2.72 14.86 -13.62
N GLU A 145 1.54 15.43 -13.91
CA GLU A 145 0.30 14.67 -14.12
C GLU A 145 0.44 13.66 -15.28
N ARG A 146 1.12 14.06 -16.35
CA ARG A 146 1.38 13.21 -17.51
C ARG A 146 2.21 11.98 -17.14
N GLU A 147 3.25 12.17 -16.34
CA GLU A 147 4.10 11.08 -15.84
C GLU A 147 3.32 10.15 -14.91
N ASN A 148 2.53 10.71 -13.98
CA ASN A 148 1.70 9.95 -13.05
C ASN A 148 0.63 9.12 -13.77
N LYS A 149 -0.06 9.69 -14.77
CA LYS A 149 -1.01 8.97 -15.62
C LYS A 149 -0.36 7.81 -16.38
N MET A 150 0.84 8.02 -16.92
CA MET A 150 1.55 6.99 -17.67
C MET A 150 1.95 5.80 -16.77
N ILE A 151 2.57 6.07 -15.62
CA ILE A 151 2.97 4.97 -14.72
C ILE A 151 1.73 4.23 -14.19
N LYS A 152 0.64 4.96 -13.90
CA LYS A 152 -0.63 4.35 -13.50
C LYS A 152 -1.16 3.40 -14.57
N TYR A 153 -1.18 3.83 -15.84
CA TYR A 153 -1.60 3.00 -16.96
C TYR A 153 -0.72 1.75 -17.18
N LEU A 154 0.57 1.84 -16.86
CA LEU A 154 1.50 0.72 -17.02
C LEU A 154 1.40 -0.29 -15.87
N LEU A 155 1.20 0.18 -14.64
CA LEU A 155 1.35 -0.62 -13.44
C LEU A 155 0.04 -1.05 -12.80
N GLU A 156 -0.96 -0.16 -12.71
CA GLU A 156 -2.11 -0.38 -11.83
C GLU A 156 -2.92 -1.61 -12.24
N GLY A 157 -3.22 -2.47 -11.26
CA GLY A 157 -3.92 -3.74 -11.46
C GLY A 157 -3.07 -4.88 -12.04
N GLN A 158 -1.82 -4.62 -12.46
CA GLN A 158 -0.94 -5.63 -13.06
C GLN A 158 -0.21 -6.46 -12.01
N GLN A 159 0.27 -7.64 -12.42
CA GLN A 159 1.28 -8.40 -11.68
C GLN A 159 2.67 -8.10 -12.24
N GLY A 160 3.68 -8.13 -11.38
CA GLY A 160 5.05 -7.89 -11.78
C GLY A 160 6.07 -8.48 -10.82
N LYS A 161 7.34 -8.36 -11.20
CA LYS A 161 8.48 -8.69 -10.36
C LYS A 161 9.16 -7.41 -9.93
N ILE A 162 9.48 -7.33 -8.64
CA ILE A 162 10.25 -6.24 -8.06
C ILE A 162 11.50 -6.78 -7.40
N LYS A 163 12.53 -5.94 -7.30
CA LYS A 163 13.68 -6.17 -6.43
C LYS A 163 13.67 -5.08 -5.36
N ILE A 164 13.62 -5.48 -4.09
CA ILE A 164 13.69 -4.53 -2.97
C ILE A 164 15.14 -4.08 -2.82
N GLU A 165 15.37 -2.78 -2.98
CA GLU A 165 16.70 -2.21 -2.88
C GLU A 165 17.03 -1.71 -1.48
N LYS A 166 16.02 -1.17 -0.80
CA LYS A 166 16.13 -0.60 0.55
C LYS A 166 14.77 -0.70 1.25
N VAL A 167 14.77 -1.12 2.51
CA VAL A 167 13.62 -0.97 3.41
C VAL A 167 13.72 0.43 4.03
N ILE A 168 12.66 1.24 3.90
CA ILE A 168 12.64 2.60 4.44
C ILE A 168 12.02 2.58 5.83
N ASN A 169 10.87 1.92 5.93
CA ASN A 169 10.20 1.60 7.19
C ASN A 169 9.32 0.36 6.96
N TYR A 170 8.45 0.05 7.93
CA TYR A 170 7.59 -1.15 7.90
C TYR A 170 6.47 -1.10 6.87
N GLU A 171 6.19 0.07 6.31
CA GLU A 171 5.09 0.33 5.36
C GLU A 171 5.59 0.86 4.01
N GLU A 172 6.90 1.17 3.89
CA GLU A 172 7.51 1.73 2.70
C GLU A 172 8.85 1.06 2.32
N VAL A 173 8.98 0.71 1.05
CA VAL A 173 10.20 0.14 0.46
C VAL A 173 10.64 0.88 -0.81
N ALA A 174 11.94 0.94 -1.07
CA ALA A 174 12.49 1.42 -2.32
C ALA A 174 12.79 0.22 -3.23
N VAL A 175 12.31 0.26 -4.47
CA VAL A 175 12.30 -0.91 -5.37
C VAL A 175 12.71 -0.57 -6.79
N ILE A 176 13.10 -1.63 -7.51
CA ILE A 176 13.17 -1.65 -8.98
C ILE A 176 12.08 -2.61 -9.47
N PHE A 177 11.26 -2.17 -10.43
CA PHE A 177 10.30 -3.03 -11.13
C PHE A 177 10.98 -3.71 -12.32
N THR A 178 11.46 -4.93 -12.11
CA THR A 178 12.27 -5.66 -13.10
C THR A 178 11.44 -6.11 -14.28
N LYS A 179 10.19 -6.51 -14.06
CA LYS A 179 9.27 -7.01 -15.11
C LYS A 179 7.81 -6.77 -14.76
N ILE A 180 6.97 -6.67 -15.80
CA ILE A 180 5.51 -6.68 -15.67
C ILE A 180 4.91 -7.71 -16.60
N SER A 181 3.88 -8.39 -16.09
CA SER A 181 3.02 -9.27 -16.85
C SER A 181 1.78 -8.48 -17.26
N ARG A 182 1.69 -8.12 -18.55
CA ARG A 182 0.47 -7.54 -19.15
C ARG A 182 0.08 -8.37 -20.36
N GLY A 183 -0.94 -9.20 -20.22
CA GLY A 183 -1.25 -10.25 -21.21
C GLY A 183 -0.22 -11.38 -21.16
N TYR A 184 0.22 -11.87 -22.33
CA TYR A 184 1.18 -12.98 -22.45
C TYR A 184 2.65 -12.55 -22.58
N GLU A 185 2.95 -11.24 -22.59
CA GLU A 185 4.30 -10.72 -22.77
C GLU A 185 4.91 -10.24 -21.45
N GLU A 186 6.09 -10.78 -21.08
CA GLU A 186 6.97 -10.14 -20.09
C GLU A 186 7.62 -8.91 -20.74
N LYS A 187 7.38 -7.72 -20.17
CA LYS A 187 7.97 -6.48 -20.66
C LYS A 187 9.24 -6.09 -19.90
N GLU A 188 10.08 -5.30 -20.58
CA GLU A 188 11.30 -4.66 -20.06
C GLU A 188 11.07 -3.95 -18.71
N ASP A 189 12.15 -3.74 -17.96
CA ASP A 189 12.19 -2.91 -16.75
C ASP A 189 11.44 -1.57 -16.90
N ILE A 190 10.65 -1.23 -15.89
CA ILE A 190 9.70 -0.11 -15.99
C ILE A 190 10.37 1.25 -16.04
N GLY A 191 11.41 1.47 -15.24
CA GLY A 191 12.16 2.72 -15.30
C GLY A 191 12.79 2.92 -16.68
N THR A 192 13.27 1.85 -17.30
CA THR A 192 13.81 1.88 -18.66
C THR A 192 12.75 2.23 -19.69
N GLN A 193 11.54 1.65 -19.60
CA GLN A 193 10.41 2.05 -20.44
C GLN A 193 10.03 3.53 -20.25
N LEU A 194 9.96 4.00 -19.01
CA LEU A 194 9.61 5.39 -18.70
C LEU A 194 10.65 6.38 -19.24
N ILE A 195 11.94 6.03 -19.18
CA ILE A 195 13.02 6.86 -19.75
C ILE A 195 12.96 6.87 -21.27
N LYS A 196 12.88 5.70 -21.93
CA LYS A 196 12.82 5.61 -23.40
C LYS A 196 11.65 6.40 -23.98
N LYS A 197 10.52 6.42 -23.26
CA LYS A 197 9.31 7.16 -23.65
C LYS A 197 9.31 8.64 -23.21
N GLY A 198 10.38 9.12 -22.59
CA GLY A 198 10.54 10.52 -22.20
C GLY A 198 9.70 10.95 -20.98
N TYR A 199 9.26 10.02 -20.14
CA TYR A 199 8.52 10.32 -18.90
C TYR A 199 9.43 10.49 -17.68
N ALA A 200 10.67 10.01 -17.72
CA ALA A 200 11.60 10.13 -16.60
C ALA A 200 13.04 10.33 -17.06
N LYS A 201 13.90 10.78 -16.13
CA LYS A 201 15.35 10.73 -16.28
C LYS A 201 15.91 9.56 -15.48
N ARG A 202 17.07 9.06 -15.91
CA ARG A 202 17.83 8.07 -15.14
C ARG A 202 18.35 8.75 -13.89
N LYS A 203 18.01 8.22 -12.72
CA LYS A 203 18.63 8.69 -11.48
C LYS A 203 20.06 8.19 -11.45
N LEU A 204 21.02 9.11 -11.40
CA LEU A 204 22.42 8.74 -11.23
C LEU A 204 22.59 8.15 -9.83
N ALA A 205 23.30 7.04 -9.73
CA ALA A 205 23.68 6.51 -8.43
C ALA A 205 24.57 7.57 -7.77
N ASN A 206 24.09 8.18 -6.68
CA ASN A 206 24.96 8.97 -5.83
C ASN A 206 26.03 7.99 -5.32
N LYS A 207 27.26 8.16 -5.82
CA LYS A 207 28.46 7.66 -5.14
C LYS A 207 28.51 8.40 -3.81
N PHE A 208 28.00 7.77 -2.76
CA PHE A 208 28.39 8.10 -1.40
C PHE A 208 29.51 7.14 -1.03
#